data_AF-A0A7L1IUK9-F1
#
_entry.id   AF-A0A7L1IUK9-F1
#
_cell.length_a   1.000
_cell.length_b   1.000
_cell.length_c   1.000
_cell.angle_alpha   90.00
_cell.angle_beta   90.00
_cell.angle_gamma   90.00
#
_symmetry.space_group_name_H-M   'P 1'
#
loop_
_entity.id
_entity.type
_entity.pdbx_description
1 polymer ?
#
loop_
_entity_poly.entity_id
_entity_poly.type
_entity_poly.pdbx_seq_one_letter_code
_entity_poly.pdbx_strand_id
1 'polypeptide(L)'
;QTRDRYTSMLSGATDYFVGLTVEQKCELADRELAEMKDEIQRLKEDSEQTLQNLEAVIEETDIWWADVKKAIRDFEKDIISTISSKKGSIIASEKLLRYMEEKIRQRDLLREKLCLKNYLLKGYKKKLQQQLRQKEQMGETLCEDHLLQLQVRNAQYQAKIEEKNQELLQLKLTSGKTVQVLNFYKRKLQDAMKMSTSLMKDISQRKELLGKIEKEAALVEEQRAEAESVNRQLRKQLSDYTVPPVMSYVQKKMAVTDLRNSLKAWERKVAVAEMSLKSYRRAWNQVKMSGN
;
A
#
# COMPACT_ATOMS: atom_id res chain seq x y z
N GLN A 1 -57.02 -2.14 -80.86
CA GLN A 1 -57.43 -1.20 -79.78
C GLN A 1 -56.30 -0.20 -79.63
N THR A 2 -56.65 1.06 -79.79
CA THR A 2 -55.83 2.26 -79.99
C THR A 2 -54.90 2.60 -78.84
N ARG A 3 -53.69 3.10 -79.15
CA ARG A 3 -53.14 4.25 -78.40
C ARG A 3 -52.13 5.05 -79.20
N ASP A 4 -52.30 6.36 -79.06
CA ASP A 4 -51.88 7.44 -79.93
C ASP A 4 -50.38 7.71 -80.01
N ARG A 5 -50.01 8.33 -81.13
CA ARG A 5 -48.80 9.15 -81.27
C ARG A 5 -48.89 10.37 -80.36
N TYR A 6 -47.83 10.65 -79.62
CA TYR A 6 -47.47 12.02 -79.25
C TYR A 6 -46.05 12.30 -79.73
N THR A 7 -45.95 13.04 -80.83
CA THR A 7 -44.76 13.78 -81.21
C THR A 7 -44.59 14.97 -80.27
N SER A 8 -43.43 15.09 -79.62
CA SER A 8 -42.96 16.35 -79.03
C SER A 8 -41.58 16.66 -79.61
N MET A 9 -41.51 17.74 -80.40
CA MET A 9 -40.28 18.40 -80.81
C MET A 9 -39.85 19.35 -79.68
N LEU A 10 -38.71 19.08 -79.04
CA LEU A 10 -37.87 20.06 -78.38
C LEU A 10 -36.43 19.58 -78.62
N SER A 11 -35.74 20.19 -79.58
CA SER A 11 -34.82 21.32 -79.36
C SER A 11 -33.49 20.83 -78.79
N GLY A 12 -32.45 21.06 -79.57
CA GLY A 12 -31.15 20.44 -79.40
C GLY A 12 -30.44 20.83 -78.11
N ALA A 13 -29.65 19.89 -77.63
CA ALA A 13 -28.35 20.11 -77.02
C ALA A 13 -27.75 18.71 -76.92
N THR A 14 -26.65 18.49 -77.64
CA THR A 14 -25.62 17.48 -77.34
C THR A 14 -26.09 16.24 -76.60
N ASP A 15 -26.14 15.14 -77.34
CA ASP A 15 -26.13 13.75 -76.86
C ASP A 15 -24.83 13.51 -76.03
N TYR A 16 -24.68 14.22 -74.92
CA TYR A 16 -23.75 13.87 -73.87
C TYR A 16 -24.35 12.61 -73.27
N PHE A 17 -23.89 11.46 -73.75
CA PHE A 17 -23.89 10.25 -72.94
C PHE A 17 -23.37 10.67 -71.56
N VAL A 18 -24.28 10.81 -70.59
CA VAL A 18 -23.92 11.10 -69.21
C VAL A 18 -23.19 9.84 -68.74
N GLY A 19 -21.86 9.88 -68.86
CA GLY A 19 -21.01 8.79 -68.41
C GLY A 19 -21.26 8.57 -66.92
N LEU A 20 -21.37 7.31 -66.52
CA LEU A 20 -21.48 6.94 -65.11
C LEU A 20 -20.42 7.68 -64.30
N THR A 21 -20.83 8.25 -63.16
CA THR A 21 -19.91 8.93 -62.25
C THR A 21 -18.87 7.94 -61.74
N VAL A 22 -17.75 8.45 -61.22
CA VAL A 22 -16.69 7.58 -60.67
C VAL A 22 -17.25 6.73 -59.53
N GLU A 23 -18.11 7.28 -58.66
CA GLU A 23 -18.77 6.50 -57.62
C GLU A 23 -19.64 5.37 -58.20
N GLN A 24 -20.47 5.65 -59.20
CA GLN A 24 -21.33 4.64 -59.82
C GLN A 24 -20.53 3.52 -60.51
N LYS A 25 -19.35 3.85 -61.07
CA LYS A 25 -18.43 2.87 -61.65
C LYS A 25 -17.77 2.01 -60.58
N CYS A 26 -17.38 2.60 -59.45
CA CYS A 26 -16.84 1.86 -58.31
C CYS A 26 -17.91 0.93 -57.70
N GLU A 27 -19.14 1.42 -57.50
CA GLU A 27 -20.26 0.60 -57.01
C GLU A 27 -20.60 -0.57 -57.94
N LEU A 28 -20.56 -0.33 -59.25
CA LEU A 28 -20.74 -1.40 -60.24
C LEU A 28 -19.59 -2.40 -60.18
N ALA A 29 -18.33 -1.93 -60.11
CA ALA A 29 -17.16 -2.81 -60.00
C ALA A 29 -17.17 -3.65 -58.71
N ASP A 30 -17.58 -3.08 -57.58
CA ASP A 30 -17.69 -3.78 -56.31
C ASP A 30 -18.81 -4.83 -56.35
N ARG A 31 -19.93 -4.52 -57.01
CA ARG A 31 -21.02 -5.49 -57.22
C ARG A 31 -20.59 -6.64 -58.10
N GLU A 32 -19.98 -6.36 -59.24
CA GLU A 32 -19.45 -7.39 -60.16
C GLU A 32 -18.39 -8.25 -59.48
N LEU A 33 -17.53 -7.65 -58.63
CA LEU A 33 -16.56 -8.39 -57.82
C LEU A 33 -17.24 -9.30 -56.79
N ALA A 34 -18.32 -8.85 -56.16
CA ALA A 34 -19.10 -9.69 -55.24
C ALA A 34 -19.79 -10.85 -55.98
N GLU A 35 -20.44 -10.56 -57.11
CA GLU A 35 -21.11 -11.58 -57.93
C GLU A 35 -20.12 -12.62 -58.48
N MET A 36 -18.94 -12.19 -58.97
CA MET A 36 -17.89 -13.12 -59.39
C MET A 36 -17.37 -13.97 -58.24
N LYS A 37 -17.20 -13.41 -57.03
CA LYS A 37 -16.77 -14.19 -55.85
C LYS A 37 -17.80 -15.26 -55.50
N ASP A 38 -19.08 -14.91 -55.52
CA ASP A 38 -20.17 -15.85 -55.25
C ASP A 38 -20.27 -16.92 -56.33
N GLU A 39 -20.05 -16.57 -57.61
CA GLU A 39 -20.01 -17.54 -58.71
C GLU A 39 -18.82 -18.49 -58.61
N ILE A 40 -17.62 -17.97 -58.29
CA ILE A 40 -16.43 -18.81 -58.04
C ILE A 40 -16.67 -19.78 -56.88
N GLN A 41 -17.28 -19.30 -55.80
CA GLN A 41 -17.56 -20.14 -54.63
C GLN A 41 -18.57 -21.25 -54.97
N ARG A 42 -19.66 -20.92 -55.68
CA ARG A 42 -20.63 -21.92 -56.16
C ARG A 42 -19.99 -22.94 -57.09
N LEU A 43 -19.21 -22.48 -58.08
CA LEU A 43 -18.51 -23.37 -59.01
C LEU A 43 -17.56 -24.32 -58.27
N LYS A 44 -16.87 -23.81 -57.24
CA LYS A 44 -15.97 -24.61 -56.41
C LYS A 44 -16.74 -25.70 -55.65
N GLU A 45 -17.84 -25.35 -54.99
CA GLU A 45 -18.70 -26.30 -54.26
C GLU A 45 -19.26 -27.38 -55.20
N ASP A 46 -19.77 -26.99 -56.37
CA ASP A 46 -20.29 -27.92 -57.37
C ASP A 46 -19.21 -28.86 -57.92
N SER A 47 -18.02 -28.33 -58.17
CA SER A 47 -16.87 -29.12 -58.64
C SER A 47 -16.41 -30.13 -57.59
N GLU A 48 -16.36 -29.74 -56.32
CA GLU A 48 -15.97 -30.60 -55.21
C GLU A 48 -17.00 -31.70 -54.97
N GLN A 49 -18.29 -31.35 -55.02
CA GLN A 49 -19.38 -32.33 -54.92
C GLN A 49 -19.34 -33.33 -56.08
N THR A 50 -19.05 -32.87 -57.29
CA THR A 50 -18.92 -33.74 -58.46
C THR A 50 -17.72 -34.68 -58.34
N LEU A 51 -16.57 -34.16 -57.89
CA LEU A 51 -15.36 -34.94 -57.68
C LEU A 51 -15.58 -36.03 -56.63
N GLN A 52 -16.19 -35.69 -55.49
CA GLN A 52 -16.54 -36.66 -54.44
C GLN A 52 -17.50 -37.75 -54.95
N ASN A 53 -18.46 -37.40 -55.80
CA ASN A 53 -19.36 -38.38 -56.40
C ASN A 53 -18.63 -39.32 -57.35
N LEU A 54 -17.71 -38.81 -58.18
CA LEU A 54 -16.93 -39.63 -59.10
C LEU A 54 -15.99 -40.57 -58.34
N GLU A 55 -15.32 -40.09 -57.29
CA GLU A 55 -14.49 -40.92 -56.42
C GLU A 55 -15.30 -42.07 -55.79
N ALA A 56 -16.49 -41.76 -55.25
CA ALA A 56 -17.38 -42.77 -54.69
C ALA A 56 -17.81 -43.84 -55.73
N VAL A 57 -18.08 -43.42 -56.96
CA VAL A 57 -18.41 -44.36 -58.06
C VAL A 57 -17.21 -45.23 -58.41
N ILE A 58 -16.00 -44.67 -58.49
CA ILE A 58 -14.78 -45.44 -58.77
C ILE A 58 -14.59 -46.51 -57.69
N GLU A 59 -14.65 -46.13 -56.41
CA GLU A 59 -14.53 -47.08 -55.29
C GLU A 59 -15.59 -48.18 -55.33
N GLU A 60 -16.85 -47.84 -55.63
CA GLU A 60 -17.93 -48.82 -55.79
C GLU A 60 -17.63 -49.80 -56.94
N THR A 61 -17.17 -49.28 -58.08
CA THR A 61 -16.84 -50.12 -59.24
C THR A 61 -15.66 -51.05 -58.98
N ASP A 62 -14.64 -50.61 -58.23
CA ASP A 62 -13.49 -51.43 -57.85
C ASP A 62 -13.90 -52.57 -56.91
N ILE A 63 -14.76 -52.28 -55.92
CA ILE A 63 -15.32 -53.30 -55.02
C ILE A 63 -16.15 -54.31 -55.83
N TRP A 64 -17.03 -53.82 -56.71
CA TRP A 64 -17.87 -54.68 -57.54
C TRP A 64 -17.03 -55.57 -58.47
N TRP A 65 -15.98 -55.01 -59.09
CA TRP A 65 -15.07 -55.76 -59.94
C TRP A 65 -14.32 -56.86 -59.19
N ALA A 66 -13.86 -56.58 -57.97
CA ALA A 66 -13.22 -57.56 -57.10
C ALA A 66 -14.19 -58.70 -56.74
N ASP A 67 -15.44 -58.37 -56.42
CA ASP A 67 -16.49 -59.34 -56.09
C ASP A 67 -16.87 -60.21 -57.28
N VAL A 68 -17.02 -59.64 -58.48
CA VAL A 68 -17.29 -60.39 -59.72
C VAL A 68 -16.15 -61.35 -60.03
N LYS A 69 -14.89 -60.88 -59.98
CA LYS A 69 -13.71 -61.73 -60.19
C LYS A 69 -13.67 -62.89 -59.20
N LYS A 70 -14.01 -62.64 -57.93
CA LYS A 70 -14.11 -63.68 -56.91
C LYS A 70 -15.24 -64.66 -57.22
N ALA A 71 -16.41 -64.16 -57.59
CA ALA A 71 -17.58 -64.99 -57.95
C ALA A 71 -17.30 -65.91 -59.14
N ILE A 72 -16.55 -65.43 -60.15
CA ILE A 72 -16.11 -66.25 -61.29
C ILE A 72 -15.20 -67.38 -60.81
N ARG A 73 -14.14 -67.07 -60.04
CA ARG A 73 -13.22 -68.09 -59.50
C ARG A 73 -13.92 -69.12 -58.62
N ASP A 74 -14.81 -68.66 -57.75
CA ASP A 74 -15.60 -69.52 -56.87
C ASP A 74 -16.51 -70.44 -57.70
N PHE A 75 -17.14 -69.93 -58.76
CA PHE A 75 -17.98 -70.72 -59.66
C PHE A 75 -17.18 -71.78 -60.44
N GLU A 76 -16.04 -71.39 -61.02
CA GLU A 76 -15.15 -72.32 -61.72
C GLU A 76 -14.70 -73.46 -60.79
N LYS A 77 -14.31 -73.11 -59.57
CA LYS A 77 -13.88 -74.07 -58.56
C LYS A 77 -15.02 -74.97 -58.08
N ASP A 78 -16.13 -74.40 -57.65
CA ASP A 78 -17.17 -75.15 -56.94
C ASP A 78 -18.11 -75.90 -57.89
N ILE A 79 -18.31 -75.38 -59.11
CA ILE A 79 -19.26 -75.92 -60.08
C ILE A 79 -18.51 -76.62 -61.21
N ILE A 80 -17.68 -75.90 -61.98
CA ILE A 80 -17.08 -76.44 -63.20
C ILE A 80 -16.13 -77.61 -62.89
N SER A 81 -15.23 -77.46 -61.93
CA SER A 81 -14.28 -78.53 -61.57
C SER A 81 -14.97 -79.77 -60.99
N THR A 82 -16.07 -79.59 -60.26
CA THR A 82 -16.80 -80.72 -59.65
C THR A 82 -17.69 -81.45 -60.65
N ILE A 83 -18.30 -80.73 -61.60
CA ILE A 83 -19.12 -81.35 -62.65
C ILE A 83 -18.23 -82.11 -63.64
N SER A 84 -17.03 -81.61 -63.92
CA SER A 84 -16.05 -82.30 -64.79
C SER A 84 -15.57 -83.64 -64.22
N SER A 85 -15.67 -83.89 -62.92
CA SER A 85 -15.15 -85.11 -62.27
C SER A 85 -16.21 -86.19 -62.01
N LYS A 86 -17.50 -85.85 -62.03
CA LYS A 86 -18.61 -86.81 -61.79
C LYS A 86 -19.51 -86.92 -63.02
N LYS A 87 -19.49 -88.09 -63.67
CA LYS A 87 -20.22 -88.36 -64.91
C LYS A 87 -21.71 -88.63 -64.61
N GLY A 88 -22.53 -87.58 -64.53
CA GLY A 88 -23.99 -87.68 -64.35
C GLY A 88 -24.71 -86.34 -64.45
N SER A 89 -25.55 -86.16 -65.48
CA SER A 89 -26.23 -84.89 -65.80
C SER A 89 -27.16 -84.36 -64.71
N ILE A 90 -27.83 -85.26 -63.96
CA ILE A 90 -28.82 -84.89 -62.94
C ILE A 90 -28.14 -84.31 -61.68
N ILE A 91 -27.01 -84.90 -61.28
CA ILE A 91 -26.22 -84.44 -60.12
C ILE A 91 -25.60 -83.07 -60.40
N ALA A 92 -25.24 -82.80 -61.66
CA ALA A 92 -24.71 -81.51 -62.10
C ALA A 92 -25.76 -80.38 -62.01
N SER A 93 -26.99 -80.62 -62.46
CA SER A 93 -28.08 -79.64 -62.38
C SER A 93 -28.50 -79.33 -60.94
N GLU A 94 -28.58 -80.34 -60.07
CA GLU A 94 -28.96 -80.15 -58.66
C GLU A 94 -27.88 -79.37 -57.88
N LYS A 95 -26.60 -79.60 -58.19
CA LYS A 95 -25.50 -78.83 -57.59
C LYS A 95 -25.52 -77.37 -58.03
N LEU A 96 -25.81 -77.12 -59.31
CA LEU A 96 -25.95 -75.76 -59.85
C LEU A 96 -27.10 -75.02 -59.18
N LEU A 97 -28.27 -75.67 -59.02
CA LEU A 97 -29.44 -75.09 -58.37
C LEU A 97 -29.13 -74.69 -56.91
N ARG A 98 -28.56 -75.60 -56.12
CA ARG A 98 -28.16 -75.31 -54.73
C ARG A 98 -27.16 -74.17 -54.61
N TYR A 99 -26.21 -74.07 -55.55
CA TYR A 99 -25.27 -72.96 -55.59
C TYR A 99 -25.97 -71.62 -55.87
N MET A 100 -26.90 -71.60 -56.83
CA MET A 100 -27.68 -70.39 -57.12
C MET A 100 -28.52 -69.97 -55.91
N GLU A 101 -29.21 -70.90 -55.26
CA GLU A 101 -30.01 -70.66 -54.05
C GLU A 101 -29.15 -70.08 -52.92
N GLU A 102 -27.98 -70.67 -52.64
CA GLU A 102 -27.08 -70.17 -51.61
C GLU A 102 -26.54 -68.78 -51.96
N LYS A 103 -26.18 -68.50 -53.22
CA LYS A 103 -25.72 -67.16 -53.63
C LYS A 103 -26.84 -66.12 -53.53
N ILE A 104 -28.08 -66.48 -53.86
CA ILE A 104 -29.25 -65.60 -53.66
C ILE A 104 -29.42 -65.29 -52.17
N ARG A 105 -29.37 -66.31 -51.31
CA ARG A 105 -29.47 -66.16 -49.85
C ARG A 105 -28.38 -65.25 -49.27
N GLN A 106 -27.13 -65.43 -49.70
CA GLN A 106 -26.00 -64.60 -49.26
C GLN A 106 -26.15 -63.13 -49.70
N ARG A 107 -26.61 -62.90 -50.93
CA ARG A 107 -26.89 -61.55 -51.44
C ARG A 107 -28.01 -60.89 -50.64
N ASP A 108 -29.07 -61.63 -50.31
CA ASP A 108 -30.19 -61.10 -49.52
C ASP A 108 -29.74 -60.70 -48.09
N LEU A 109 -28.91 -61.52 -47.45
CA LEU A 109 -28.32 -61.20 -46.14
C LEU A 109 -27.42 -59.95 -46.20
N LEU A 110 -26.60 -59.82 -47.26
CA LEU A 110 -25.77 -58.64 -47.45
C LEU A 110 -26.61 -57.39 -47.66
N ARG A 111 -27.68 -57.47 -48.46
CA ARG A 111 -28.64 -56.38 -48.66
C ARG A 111 -29.23 -55.92 -47.34
N GLU A 112 -29.72 -56.84 -46.51
CA GLU A 112 -30.28 -56.50 -45.19
C GLU A 112 -29.25 -55.79 -44.29
N LYS A 113 -28.02 -56.31 -44.25
CA LYS A 113 -26.91 -55.69 -43.51
C LYS A 113 -26.62 -54.27 -43.99
N LEU A 114 -26.56 -54.05 -45.30
CA LEU A 114 -26.31 -52.73 -45.87
C LEU A 114 -27.48 -51.77 -45.61
N CYS A 115 -28.73 -52.23 -45.72
CA CYS A 115 -29.92 -51.44 -45.39
C CYS A 115 -29.89 -50.93 -43.94
N LEU A 116 -29.57 -51.81 -42.97
CA LEU A 116 -29.44 -51.44 -41.56
C LEU A 116 -28.32 -50.41 -41.35
N LYS A 117 -27.15 -50.62 -41.96
CA LYS A 117 -26.02 -49.67 -41.87
C LYS A 117 -26.38 -48.30 -42.47
N ASN A 118 -27.06 -48.28 -43.61
CA ASN A 118 -27.53 -47.06 -44.26
C ASN A 118 -28.53 -46.29 -43.38
N TYR A 119 -29.47 -46.99 -42.75
CA TYR A 119 -30.43 -46.39 -41.82
C TYR A 119 -29.72 -45.73 -40.62
N LEU A 120 -28.76 -46.42 -40.00
CA LEU A 120 -27.98 -45.89 -38.88
C LEU A 120 -27.16 -44.65 -39.28
N LEU A 121 -26.46 -44.71 -40.41
CA LEU A 121 -25.66 -43.59 -40.92
C LEU A 121 -26.52 -42.38 -41.27
N LYS A 122 -27.70 -42.58 -41.87
CA LYS A 122 -28.68 -41.50 -42.11
C LYS A 122 -29.12 -40.85 -40.81
N GLY A 123 -29.38 -41.64 -39.77
CA GLY A 123 -29.70 -41.12 -38.43
C GLY A 123 -28.56 -40.30 -37.82
N TYR A 124 -27.32 -40.78 -37.93
CA TYR A 124 -26.13 -40.08 -37.44
C TYR A 124 -25.87 -38.76 -38.18
N LYS A 125 -25.98 -38.76 -39.53
CA LYS A 125 -25.90 -37.56 -40.37
C LYS A 125 -26.91 -36.50 -39.91
N LYS A 126 -28.18 -36.89 -39.68
CA LYS A 126 -29.22 -35.98 -39.20
C LYS A 126 -28.89 -35.35 -37.84
N LYS A 127 -28.34 -36.14 -36.90
CA LYS A 127 -27.92 -35.62 -35.58
C LYS A 127 -26.78 -34.60 -35.70
N LEU A 128 -25.75 -34.91 -36.50
CA LEU A 128 -24.64 -33.98 -36.74
C LEU A 128 -25.12 -32.69 -37.40
N GLN A 129 -25.99 -32.78 -38.41
CA GLN A 129 -26.59 -31.60 -39.05
C GLN A 129 -27.44 -30.77 -38.07
N GLN A 130 -28.07 -31.40 -37.07
CA GLN A 130 -28.80 -30.67 -36.03
C GLN A 130 -27.85 -29.97 -35.06
N GLN A 131 -26.77 -30.62 -34.64
CA GLN A 131 -25.74 -30.02 -33.79
C GLN A 131 -25.05 -28.85 -34.48
N LEU A 132 -24.75 -28.97 -35.77
CA LEU A 132 -24.18 -27.90 -36.58
C LEU A 132 -25.12 -26.68 -36.58
N ARG A 133 -26.40 -26.88 -36.90
CA ARG A 133 -27.40 -25.81 -36.86
C ARG A 133 -27.56 -25.16 -35.48
N GLN A 134 -27.52 -25.94 -34.41
CA GLN A 134 -27.55 -25.40 -33.05
C GLN A 134 -26.29 -24.57 -32.74
N LYS A 135 -25.13 -25.00 -33.21
CA LYS A 135 -23.87 -24.26 -33.05
C LYS A 135 -23.85 -22.97 -33.87
N GLU A 136 -24.36 -23.00 -35.10
CA GLU A 136 -24.54 -21.82 -35.95
C GLU A 136 -25.48 -20.82 -35.29
N GLN A 137 -26.65 -21.26 -34.80
CA GLN A 137 -27.61 -20.41 -34.08
C GLN A 137 -27.02 -19.84 -32.78
N MET A 138 -26.27 -20.64 -32.02
CA MET A 138 -25.56 -20.17 -30.82
C MET A 138 -24.42 -19.20 -31.16
N GLY A 139 -23.76 -19.39 -32.30
CA GLY A 139 -22.76 -18.48 -32.86
C GLY A 139 -23.38 -17.15 -33.29
N GLU A 140 -24.58 -17.17 -33.86
CA GLU A 140 -25.40 -16.00 -34.16
C GLU A 140 -25.89 -15.28 -32.88
N THR A 141 -26.10 -16.02 -31.79
CA THR A 141 -26.53 -15.46 -30.50
C THR A 141 -25.39 -14.76 -29.75
N LEU A 142 -24.14 -15.19 -29.96
CA LEU A 142 -22.95 -14.38 -29.63
C LEU A 142 -22.66 -13.46 -30.82
N CYS A 143 -23.58 -12.53 -31.07
CA CYS A 143 -23.37 -11.49 -32.07
C CYS A 143 -21.99 -10.86 -31.82
N GLU A 144 -21.20 -10.72 -32.88
CA GLU A 144 -19.87 -10.12 -32.86
C GLU A 144 -19.88 -8.77 -32.11
N ASP A 145 -20.99 -8.03 -32.22
CA ASP A 145 -21.27 -6.81 -31.47
C ASP A 145 -21.22 -6.98 -29.94
N HIS A 146 -21.71 -8.10 -29.39
CA HIS A 146 -21.70 -8.35 -27.95
C HIS A 146 -20.29 -8.68 -27.45
N LEU A 147 -19.51 -9.40 -28.25
CA LEU A 147 -18.10 -9.65 -27.96
C LEU A 147 -17.30 -8.35 -28.01
N LEU A 148 -17.51 -7.53 -29.03
CA LEU A 148 -16.91 -6.20 -29.16
C LEU A 148 -17.32 -5.29 -28.00
N GLN A 149 -18.59 -5.31 -27.59
CA GLN A 149 -19.08 -4.54 -26.44
C GLN A 149 -18.37 -4.96 -25.14
N LEU A 150 -18.17 -6.26 -24.91
CA LEU A 150 -17.43 -6.76 -23.75
C LEU A 150 -15.96 -6.35 -23.80
N GLN A 151 -15.32 -6.40 -24.97
CA GLN A 151 -13.94 -5.95 -25.16
C GLN A 151 -13.80 -4.46 -24.85
N VAL A 152 -14.69 -3.62 -25.39
CA VAL A 152 -14.70 -2.17 -25.12
C VAL A 152 -14.91 -1.91 -23.63
N ARG A 153 -15.87 -2.58 -22.99
CA ARG A 153 -16.14 -2.41 -21.56
C ARG A 153 -14.95 -2.85 -20.70
N ASN A 154 -14.26 -3.92 -21.08
CA ASN A 154 -13.06 -4.38 -20.39
C ASN A 154 -11.92 -3.35 -20.53
N ALA A 155 -11.68 -2.84 -21.74
CA ALA A 155 -10.70 -1.79 -21.97
C ALA A 155 -10.99 -0.51 -21.14
N GLN A 156 -12.26 -0.11 -21.04
CA GLN A 156 -12.69 1.00 -20.19
C GLN A 156 -12.42 0.74 -18.70
N TYR A 157 -12.71 -0.47 -18.20
CA TYR A 157 -12.40 -0.81 -16.82
C TYR A 157 -10.89 -0.84 -16.54
N GLN A 158 -10.10 -1.35 -17.48
CA GLN A 158 -8.65 -1.37 -17.34
C GLN A 158 -8.07 0.04 -17.28
N ALA A 159 -8.54 0.96 -18.14
CA ALA A 159 -8.13 2.36 -18.10
C ALA A 159 -8.50 3.02 -16.75
N LYS A 160 -9.70 2.73 -16.22
CA LYS A 160 -10.14 3.26 -14.93
C LYS A 160 -9.35 2.69 -13.75
N ILE A 161 -8.97 1.41 -13.80
CA ILE A 161 -8.08 0.80 -12.81
C ILE A 161 -6.72 1.49 -12.83
N GLU A 162 -6.16 1.74 -14.02
CA GLU A 162 -4.87 2.40 -14.18
C GLU A 162 -4.91 3.84 -13.63
N GLU A 163 -5.96 4.61 -13.95
CA GLU A 163 -6.19 5.94 -13.39
C GLU A 163 -6.21 5.91 -11.84
N LYS A 164 -6.99 5.00 -11.25
CA LYS A 164 -7.06 4.87 -9.78
C LYS A 164 -5.76 4.41 -9.15
N ASN A 165 -4.98 3.57 -9.84
CA ASN A 165 -3.66 3.17 -9.37
C ASN A 165 -2.68 4.34 -9.37
N GLN A 166 -2.73 5.21 -10.38
CA GLN A 166 -1.92 6.43 -10.45
C GLN A 166 -2.31 7.43 -9.34
N GLU A 167 -3.61 7.67 -9.13
CA GLU A 167 -4.09 8.48 -8.00
C GLU A 167 -3.61 7.94 -6.66
N LEU A 168 -3.74 6.61 -6.45
CA LEU A 168 -3.28 5.96 -5.22
C LEU A 168 -1.79 6.11 -5.01
N LEU A 169 -0.98 6.02 -6.07
CA LEU A 169 0.46 6.23 -6.01
C LEU A 169 0.80 7.67 -5.59
N GLN A 170 0.13 8.66 -6.18
CA GLN A 170 0.33 10.07 -5.81
C GLN A 170 -0.07 10.34 -4.35
N LEU A 171 -1.17 9.77 -3.89
CA LEU A 171 -1.60 9.87 -2.50
C LEU A 171 -0.61 9.20 -1.54
N LYS A 172 -0.05 8.03 -1.89
CA LYS A 172 0.98 7.36 -1.09
C LYS A 172 2.24 8.21 -0.97
N LEU A 173 2.72 8.79 -2.07
CA LEU A 173 3.88 9.68 -2.07
C LEU A 173 3.63 10.92 -1.21
N THR A 174 2.47 11.55 -1.35
CA THR A 174 2.09 12.74 -0.59
C THR A 174 1.94 12.42 0.90
N SER A 175 1.28 11.31 1.25
CA SER A 175 1.17 10.82 2.62
C SER A 175 2.54 10.57 3.24
N GLY A 176 3.45 9.92 2.51
CA GLY A 176 4.83 9.70 2.94
C GLY A 176 5.57 11.01 3.25
N LYS A 177 5.48 12.00 2.35
CA LYS A 177 6.05 13.35 2.57
C LYS A 177 5.44 14.03 3.80
N THR A 178 4.13 13.99 3.95
CA THR A 178 3.41 14.57 5.10
C THR A 178 3.86 13.94 6.42
N VAL A 179 4.01 12.62 6.46
CA VAL A 179 4.51 11.90 7.65
C VAL A 179 5.95 12.29 7.98
N GLN A 180 6.81 12.46 6.98
CA GLN A 180 8.19 12.93 7.20
C GLN A 180 8.21 14.33 7.83
N VAL A 181 7.42 15.26 7.29
CA VAL A 181 7.28 16.62 7.81
C VAL A 181 6.71 16.62 9.23
N LEU A 182 5.67 15.83 9.48
CA LEU A 182 5.07 15.68 10.81
C LEU A 182 6.09 15.17 11.83
N ASN A 183 6.86 14.13 11.49
CA ASN A 183 7.88 13.56 12.36
C ASN A 183 9.05 14.52 12.60
N PHE A 184 9.36 15.40 11.64
CA PHE A 184 10.34 16.47 11.83
C PHE A 184 9.86 17.49 12.86
N TYR A 185 8.63 18.00 12.72
CA TYR A 185 8.07 18.98 13.68
C TYR A 185 7.82 18.36 15.06
N LYS A 186 7.41 17.09 15.13
CA LYS A 186 7.27 16.36 16.40
C LYS A 186 8.59 16.29 17.16
N ARG A 187 9.72 16.02 16.48
CA ARG A 187 11.05 16.02 17.09
C ARG A 187 11.44 17.41 17.57
N LYS A 188 11.29 18.44 16.73
CA LYS A 188 11.55 19.84 17.12
C LYS A 188 10.75 20.25 18.36
N LEU A 189 9.48 19.87 18.43
CA LEU A 189 8.63 20.15 19.59
C LEU A 189 9.13 19.43 20.85
N GLN A 190 9.49 18.15 20.73
CA GLN A 190 10.04 17.39 21.86
C GLN A 190 11.35 18.01 22.38
N ASP A 191 12.23 18.44 21.49
CA ASP A 191 13.50 19.08 21.87
C ASP A 191 13.26 20.43 22.56
N ALA A 192 12.36 21.27 22.00
CA ALA A 192 11.96 22.52 22.62
C ALA A 192 11.31 22.30 24.00
N MET A 193 10.50 21.26 24.16
CA MET A 193 9.87 20.92 25.43
C MET A 193 10.89 20.46 26.47
N LYS A 194 11.87 19.64 26.09
CA LYS A 194 13.01 19.25 26.96
C LYS A 194 13.85 20.47 27.37
N MET A 195 14.11 21.38 26.44
CA MET A 195 14.84 22.61 26.74
C MET A 195 14.04 23.49 27.72
N SER A 196 12.73 23.63 27.51
CA SER A 196 11.84 24.39 28.40
C SER A 196 11.83 23.80 29.81
N THR A 197 11.70 22.48 29.97
CA THR A 197 11.73 21.84 31.29
C THR A 197 13.10 22.00 31.98
N SER A 198 14.20 21.91 31.24
CA SER A 198 15.54 22.20 31.75
C SER A 198 15.66 23.65 32.23
N LEU A 199 15.23 24.61 31.41
CA LEU A 199 15.26 26.03 31.77
C LEU A 199 14.38 26.33 32.99
N MET A 200 13.20 25.72 33.10
CA MET A 200 12.35 25.85 34.29
C MET A 200 13.02 25.34 35.56
N LYS A 201 13.77 24.23 35.46
CA LYS A 201 14.57 23.70 36.57
C LYS A 201 15.69 24.68 36.94
N ASP A 202 16.42 25.20 35.96
CA ASP A 202 17.50 26.17 36.18
C ASP A 202 16.98 27.48 36.80
N ILE A 203 15.83 27.97 36.33
CA ILE A 203 15.18 29.17 36.90
C ILE A 203 14.79 28.92 38.35
N SER A 204 14.22 27.76 38.67
CA SER A 204 13.86 27.40 40.05
C SER A 204 15.09 27.34 40.96
N GLN A 205 16.17 26.72 40.49
CA GLN A 205 17.44 26.65 41.23
C GLN A 205 18.06 28.04 41.43
N ARG A 206 18.08 28.89 40.40
CA ARG A 206 18.59 30.27 40.50
C ARG A 206 17.77 31.12 41.47
N LYS A 207 16.44 30.97 41.48
CA LYS A 207 15.56 31.66 42.45
C LYS A 207 15.86 31.25 43.88
N GLU A 208 16.09 29.95 44.13
CA GLU A 208 16.46 29.46 45.46
C GLU A 208 17.82 30.02 45.90
N LEU A 209 18.82 30.03 45.02
CA LEU A 209 20.13 30.60 45.29
C LEU A 209 20.05 32.10 45.56
N LEU A 210 19.28 32.84 44.77
CA LEU A 210 19.06 34.27 44.97
C LEU A 210 18.47 34.54 46.36
N GLY A 211 17.45 33.77 46.78
CA GLY A 211 16.87 33.91 48.11
C GLY A 211 17.84 33.58 49.26
N LYS A 212 18.86 32.73 49.04
CA LYS A 212 19.93 32.50 50.03
C LYS A 212 20.88 33.70 50.09
N ILE A 213 21.30 34.21 48.93
CA ILE A 213 22.19 35.37 48.84
C ILE A 213 21.53 36.61 49.43
N GLU A 214 20.24 36.85 49.20
CA GLU A 214 19.50 37.99 49.78
C GLU A 214 19.47 37.92 51.31
N LYS A 215 19.28 36.72 51.89
CA LYS A 215 19.33 36.53 53.35
C LYS A 215 20.73 36.76 53.92
N GLU A 216 21.75 36.23 53.24
CA GLU A 216 23.16 36.45 53.62
C GLU A 216 23.53 37.92 53.53
N ALA A 217 23.13 38.62 52.46
CA ALA A 217 23.37 40.05 52.28
C ALA A 217 22.70 40.88 53.37
N ALA A 218 21.45 40.57 53.75
CA ALA A 218 20.75 41.25 54.85
C ALA A 218 21.49 41.07 56.19
N LEU A 219 21.96 39.86 56.48
CA LEU A 219 22.72 39.55 57.69
C LEU A 219 24.09 40.26 57.69
N VAL A 220 24.78 40.31 56.55
CA VAL A 220 26.05 41.03 56.41
C VAL A 220 25.86 42.54 56.59
N GLU A 221 24.79 43.13 56.06
CA GLU A 221 24.49 44.55 56.27
C GLU A 221 24.14 44.86 57.72
N GLU A 222 23.41 43.99 58.42
CA GLU A 222 23.15 44.12 59.87
C GLU A 222 24.46 44.10 60.66
N GLN A 223 25.31 43.09 60.44
CA GLN A 223 26.63 42.99 61.06
C GLN A 223 27.52 44.20 60.75
N ARG A 224 27.48 44.69 59.51
CA ARG A 224 28.20 45.89 59.09
C ARG A 224 27.69 47.12 59.84
N ALA A 225 26.38 47.31 59.98
CA ALA A 225 25.79 48.43 60.69
C ALA A 225 26.16 48.42 62.19
N GLU A 226 26.15 47.24 62.82
CA GLU A 226 26.63 47.07 64.20
C GLU A 226 28.11 47.44 64.34
N ALA A 227 28.97 46.90 63.46
CA ALA A 227 30.40 47.18 63.47
C ALA A 227 30.69 48.67 63.22
N GLU A 228 29.95 49.32 62.30
CA GLU A 228 30.05 50.76 62.06
C GLU A 228 29.63 51.59 63.29
N SER A 229 28.56 51.19 63.98
CA SER A 229 28.11 51.85 65.21
C SER A 229 29.19 51.80 66.30
N VAL A 230 29.76 50.62 66.53
CA VAL A 230 30.87 50.43 67.49
C VAL A 230 32.09 51.25 67.08
N ASN A 231 32.47 51.25 65.79
CA ASN A 231 33.60 52.03 65.29
C ASN A 231 33.38 53.54 65.50
N ARG A 232 32.17 54.05 65.22
CA ARG A 232 31.82 55.45 65.50
C ARG A 232 31.95 55.78 67.00
N GLN A 233 31.49 54.89 67.88
CA GLN A 233 31.63 55.08 69.33
C GLN A 233 33.11 55.12 69.76
N LEU A 234 33.94 54.19 69.28
CA LEU A 234 35.37 54.15 69.58
C LEU A 234 36.10 55.40 69.05
N ARG A 235 35.78 55.86 67.83
CA ARG A 235 36.32 57.11 67.28
C ARG A 235 35.96 58.32 68.13
N LYS A 236 34.72 58.38 68.63
CA LYS A 236 34.28 59.42 69.55
C LYS A 236 35.04 59.36 70.88
N GLN A 237 35.22 58.17 71.44
CA GLN A 237 36.05 57.99 72.65
C GLN A 237 37.50 58.42 72.42
N LEU A 238 38.07 58.13 71.25
CA LEU A 238 39.41 58.57 70.88
C LEU A 238 39.50 60.10 70.71
N SER A 239 38.48 60.75 70.13
CA SER A 239 38.46 62.22 70.02
C SER A 239 38.26 62.91 71.36
N ASP A 240 37.43 62.33 72.25
CA ASP A 240 37.19 62.86 73.59
C ASP A 240 38.40 62.62 74.52
N TYR A 241 39.22 61.61 74.21
CA TYR A 241 40.45 61.31 74.95
C TYR A 241 41.56 62.31 74.64
N THR A 242 41.75 63.26 75.55
CA THR A 242 42.91 64.16 75.53
C THR A 242 43.96 63.66 76.52
N VAL A 243 45.18 63.39 76.04
CA VAL A 243 46.31 63.00 76.89
C VAL A 243 46.62 64.15 77.87
N PRO A 244 46.44 63.97 79.18
CA PRO A 244 46.76 65.01 80.15
C PRO A 244 48.26 65.34 80.08
N PRO A 245 48.67 66.61 80.17
CA PRO A 245 50.07 66.97 80.23
C PRO A 245 50.78 66.18 81.34
N VAL A 246 51.97 65.63 81.07
CA VAL A 246 52.71 64.75 82.00
C VAL A 246 52.81 65.37 83.40
N MET A 247 53.04 66.68 83.47
CA MET A 247 53.10 67.41 84.74
C MET A 247 51.78 67.41 85.52
N SER A 248 50.63 67.49 84.86
CA SER A 248 49.32 67.40 85.51
C SER A 248 49.08 66.01 86.10
N TYR A 249 49.49 64.95 85.38
CA TYR A 249 49.44 63.58 85.91
C TYR A 249 50.38 63.40 87.11
N VAL A 250 51.62 63.88 87.02
CA VAL A 250 52.59 63.83 88.12
C VAL A 250 52.09 64.58 89.34
N GLN A 251 51.55 65.78 89.17
CA GLN A 251 50.97 66.58 90.27
C GLN A 251 49.78 65.86 90.92
N LYS A 252 48.85 65.31 90.13
CA LYS A 252 47.73 64.52 90.68
C LYS A 252 48.23 63.27 91.40
N LYS A 253 49.28 62.61 90.89
CA LYS A 253 49.86 61.42 91.54
C LYS A 253 50.59 61.77 92.83
N MET A 254 51.30 62.90 92.86
CA MET A 254 51.90 63.46 94.07
C MET A 254 50.82 63.79 95.11
N ALA A 255 49.73 64.46 94.71
CA ALA A 255 48.61 64.73 95.61
C ALA A 255 48.00 63.43 96.18
N VAL A 256 47.87 62.37 95.37
CA VAL A 256 47.41 61.05 95.85
C VAL A 256 48.41 60.44 96.82
N THR A 257 49.73 60.55 96.59
CA THR A 257 50.73 60.04 97.53
C THR A 257 50.77 60.84 98.82
N ASP A 258 50.62 62.16 98.76
CA ASP A 258 50.59 63.04 99.93
C ASP A 258 49.35 62.80 100.77
N LEU A 259 48.17 62.62 100.13
CA LEU A 259 46.95 62.20 100.82
C LEU A 259 47.12 60.82 101.44
N ARG A 260 47.74 59.86 100.76
CA ARG A 260 48.05 58.54 101.35
C ARG A 260 48.98 58.63 102.55
N ASN A 261 50.02 59.48 102.49
CA ASN A 261 50.96 59.69 103.60
C ASN A 261 50.28 60.39 104.78
N SER A 262 49.43 61.37 104.50
CA SER A 262 48.60 62.06 105.48
C SER A 262 47.63 61.10 106.16
N LEU A 263 46.98 60.23 105.37
CA LEU A 263 46.09 59.18 105.87
C LEU A 263 46.85 58.22 106.80
N LYS A 264 48.04 57.75 106.39
CA LYS A 264 48.92 56.95 107.26
C LYS A 264 49.36 57.68 108.53
N ALA A 265 49.64 58.99 108.44
CA ALA A 265 50.01 59.79 109.61
C ALA A 265 48.83 59.95 110.58
N TRP A 266 47.61 60.14 110.07
CA TRP A 266 46.38 60.16 110.86
C TRP A 266 46.09 58.79 111.48
N GLU A 267 46.26 57.69 110.73
CA GLU A 267 46.18 56.32 111.28
C GLU A 267 47.15 56.12 112.44
N ARG A 268 48.40 56.59 112.32
CA ARG A 268 49.38 56.53 113.43
C ARG A 268 48.96 57.41 114.62
N LYS A 269 48.45 58.62 114.39
CA LYS A 269 47.95 59.50 115.47
C LYS A 269 46.78 58.85 116.21
N VAL A 270 45.86 58.22 115.49
CA VAL A 270 44.76 57.44 116.07
C VAL A 270 45.31 56.28 116.90
N ALA A 271 46.28 55.52 116.37
CA ALA A 271 46.91 54.43 117.13
C ALA A 271 47.61 54.91 118.41
N VAL A 272 48.31 56.05 118.38
CA VAL A 272 48.92 56.67 119.59
C VAL A 272 47.85 57.15 120.57
N ALA A 273 46.78 57.78 120.09
CA ALA A 273 45.64 58.17 120.91
C ALA A 273 44.98 56.94 121.58
N GLU A 274 44.79 55.85 120.85
CA GLU A 274 44.27 54.59 121.39
C GLU A 274 45.23 53.95 122.41
N MET A 275 46.54 53.94 122.14
CA MET A 275 47.53 53.44 123.10
C MET A 275 47.59 54.29 124.36
N SER A 276 47.59 55.62 124.22
CA SER A 276 47.58 56.55 125.36
C SER A 276 46.30 56.37 126.20
N LEU A 277 45.14 56.23 125.57
CA LEU A 277 43.87 55.89 126.23
C LEU A 277 43.96 54.54 126.96
N LYS A 278 44.58 53.52 126.36
CA LYS A 278 44.83 52.23 127.01
C LYS A 278 45.76 52.37 128.22
N SER A 279 46.83 53.16 128.15
CA SER A 279 47.71 53.42 129.30
C SER A 279 47.01 54.23 130.39
N TYR A 280 46.21 55.25 130.06
CA TYR A 280 45.39 55.96 131.03
C TYR A 280 44.38 55.03 131.71
N ARG A 281 43.75 54.11 130.96
CA ARG A 281 42.88 53.07 131.54
C ARG A 281 43.65 52.11 132.45
N ARG A 282 44.89 51.72 132.12
CA ARG A 282 45.74 50.87 132.97
C ARG A 282 46.19 51.59 134.24
N ALA A 283 46.63 52.84 134.14
CA ALA A 283 47.01 53.68 135.28
C ALA A 283 45.81 53.93 136.21
N TRP A 284 44.63 54.23 135.63
CA TRP A 284 43.37 54.35 136.38
C TRP A 284 43.00 53.04 137.09
N ASN A 285 43.15 51.89 136.43
CA ASN A 285 42.89 50.59 137.07
C ASN A 285 43.92 50.24 138.16
N GLN A 286 45.17 50.67 138.07
CA GLN A 286 46.18 50.50 139.14
C GLN A 286 45.88 51.37 140.37
N VAL A 287 45.41 52.61 140.16
CA VAL A 287 44.91 53.48 141.25
C VAL A 287 43.63 52.89 141.87
N LYS A 288 42.78 52.25 141.07
CA LYS A 288 41.56 51.56 141.54
C LYS A 288 41.83 50.28 142.34
N MET A 289 42.97 49.61 142.14
CA MET A 289 43.35 48.36 142.83
C MET A 289 44.30 48.57 144.02
N SER A 290 44.80 49.79 144.24
CA SER A 290 45.64 50.17 145.40
C SER A 290 44.88 50.97 146.46
N GLY A 291 43.54 51.02 146.32
CA GLY A 291 42.58 51.60 147.27
C GLY A 291 41.57 50.55 147.74
N ASN A 292 42.08 49.40 148.17
CA ASN A 292 41.45 48.42 149.05
C ASN A 292 42.50 47.92 150.03
#